data_AF-R4JG96-F1
#
_entry.id   AF-R4JG96-F1
#
_cell.length_a   1.000
_cell.length_b   1.000
_cell.length_c   1.000
_cell.angle_alpha   90.00
_cell.angle_beta   90.00
_cell.angle_gamma   90.00
#
_symmetry.space_group_name_H-M   'P 1'
#
loop_
_entity.id
_entity.type
_entity.pdbx_description
1 polymer ?
#
loop_
_entity_poly.entity_id
_entity_poly.type
_entity_poly.pdbx_seq_one_letter_code
_entity_poly.pdbx_strand_id
1 'polypeptide(L)'
;MAYQSGAAITKNLTYQWEKMGASGWEVLTGKTTQTLTVAEADINTYGEYRVTVFRDGAEIGKDIQGVMDASDPYDIDPHPSPEDEAITEDTSGNGQVTYTPVVVKRGTNTKALNTLFYFVIKDAAGVYLNSQNDRETAKASCAVTRAHCMQAGGDVSITITAQD
;
A
#
# COMPACT_ATOMS: atom_id res chain seq x y z
N MET A 1 -3.69 20.65 -2.80
CA MET A 1 -3.98 21.71 -3.80
C MET A 1 -3.24 21.38 -5.09
N ALA A 2 -3.82 21.66 -6.26
CA ALA A 2 -3.16 21.38 -7.54
C ALA A 2 -2.38 22.60 -8.04
N TYR A 3 -1.20 22.38 -8.60
CA TYR A 3 -0.37 23.42 -9.23
C TYR A 3 0.01 23.02 -10.65
N GLN A 4 0.11 24.00 -11.55
CA GLN A 4 0.65 23.82 -12.90
C GLN A 4 1.61 24.97 -13.19
N SER A 5 2.86 24.63 -13.56
CA SER A 5 3.92 25.60 -13.79
C SER A 5 4.10 26.61 -12.66
N GLY A 6 3.94 26.16 -11.41
CA GLY A 6 4.07 26.99 -10.20
C GLY A 6 2.83 27.84 -9.86
N ALA A 7 1.78 27.84 -10.68
CA ALA A 7 0.53 28.55 -10.40
C ALA A 7 -0.51 27.62 -9.78
N ALA A 8 -1.20 28.09 -8.73
CA ALA A 8 -2.31 27.35 -8.12
C ALA A 8 -3.49 27.27 -9.09
N ILE A 9 -4.06 26.09 -9.20
CA ILE A 9 -5.24 25.82 -10.02
C ILE A 9 -6.44 25.75 -9.08
N THR A 10 -7.47 26.56 -9.35
CA THR A 10 -8.62 26.67 -8.43
C THR A 10 -9.98 26.52 -9.10
N LYS A 11 -10.05 26.34 -10.42
CA LYS A 11 -11.31 26.24 -11.18
C LYS A 11 -11.39 24.94 -11.96
N ASN A 12 -12.63 24.48 -12.17
CA ASN A 12 -13.01 23.30 -12.96
C ASN A 12 -12.29 22.02 -12.55
N LEU A 13 -11.95 21.90 -11.26
CA LEU A 13 -11.33 20.71 -10.71
C LEU A 13 -12.40 19.71 -10.27
N THR A 14 -12.22 18.45 -10.64
CA THR A 14 -12.97 17.32 -10.08
C THR A 14 -12.01 16.32 -9.47
N TYR A 15 -12.49 15.58 -8.48
CA TYR A 15 -11.71 14.64 -7.69
C TYR A 15 -12.38 13.27 -7.72
N GLN A 16 -11.59 12.23 -7.90
CA GLN A 16 -12.00 10.85 -7.69
C GLN A 16 -11.12 10.25 -6.62
N TRP A 17 -11.74 9.83 -5.52
CA TRP A 17 -11.05 9.12 -4.45
C TRP A 17 -11.20 7.62 -4.58
N GLU A 18 -10.12 6.91 -4.30
CA GLU A 18 -10.06 5.47 -4.28
C GLU A 18 -9.38 5.01 -2.98
N LYS A 19 -9.77 3.84 -2.46
CA LYS A 19 -9.09 3.17 -1.34
C LYS A 19 -8.42 1.90 -1.87
N MET A 20 -7.23 1.59 -1.37
CA MET A 20 -6.61 0.29 -1.66
C MET A 20 -7.38 -0.82 -0.94
N GLY A 21 -7.97 -1.72 -1.70
CA GLY A 21 -8.57 -2.97 -1.24
C GLY A 21 -7.69 -4.18 -1.62
N ALA A 22 -8.16 -5.38 -1.30
CA ALA A 22 -7.44 -6.62 -1.62
C ALA A 22 -7.28 -6.84 -3.15
N SER A 23 -8.29 -6.40 -3.92
CA SER A 23 -8.37 -6.65 -5.37
C SER A 23 -7.93 -5.46 -6.22
N GLY A 24 -7.82 -4.25 -5.67
CA GLY A 24 -7.68 -3.05 -6.49
C GLY A 24 -7.60 -1.76 -5.69
N TRP A 25 -7.31 -0.68 -6.39
CA TRP A 25 -7.88 0.61 -6.04
C TRP A 25 -9.38 0.57 -6.31
N GLU A 26 -10.18 0.79 -5.27
CA GLU A 26 -11.64 0.77 -5.33
C GLU A 26 -12.19 2.19 -5.21
N VAL A 27 -13.05 2.59 -6.13
CA VAL A 27 -13.64 3.95 -6.15
C VAL A 27 -14.53 4.16 -4.93
N LEU A 28 -14.24 5.21 -4.17
CA LEU A 28 -15.08 5.66 -3.06
C LEU A 28 -16.27 6.46 -3.60
N THR A 29 -17.39 5.77 -3.83
CA THR A 29 -18.61 6.35 -4.39
C THR A 29 -19.06 7.58 -3.59
N GLY A 30 -19.33 8.68 -4.30
CA GLY A 30 -19.78 9.94 -3.70
C GLY A 30 -18.69 10.79 -3.04
N LYS A 31 -17.45 10.32 -2.97
CA LYS A 31 -16.31 11.11 -2.47
C LYS A 31 -15.64 11.85 -3.63
N THR A 32 -16.11 13.07 -3.90
CA THR A 32 -15.67 13.89 -5.04
C THR A 32 -15.14 15.27 -4.64
N THR A 33 -14.92 15.49 -3.34
CA THR A 33 -14.43 16.75 -2.77
C THR A 33 -12.90 16.80 -2.77
N GLN A 34 -12.34 18.01 -2.72
CA GLN A 34 -10.88 18.22 -2.64
C GLN A 34 -10.26 17.56 -1.39
N THR A 35 -11.03 17.50 -0.29
CA THR A 35 -10.61 16.88 0.96
C THR A 35 -11.40 15.59 1.16
N LEU A 36 -10.71 14.53 1.57
CA LEU A 36 -11.30 13.31 2.11
C LEU A 36 -11.16 13.33 3.63
N THR A 37 -12.27 13.14 4.34
CA THR A 37 -12.25 12.86 5.78
C THR A 37 -12.27 11.34 5.95
N VAL A 38 -11.33 10.83 6.73
CA VAL A 38 -11.21 9.41 7.08
C VAL A 38 -11.45 9.28 8.59
N ALA A 39 -12.42 8.47 8.97
CA ALA A 39 -12.75 8.18 10.37
C ALA A 39 -12.04 6.91 10.86
N GLU A 40 -11.99 6.71 12.17
CA GLU A 40 -11.46 5.50 12.81
C GLU A 40 -12.12 4.25 12.22
N ALA A 41 -13.45 4.22 12.10
CA ALA A 41 -14.17 3.08 11.53
C ALA A 41 -13.85 2.77 10.05
N ASP A 42 -13.15 3.67 9.33
CA ASP A 42 -12.76 3.45 7.93
C ASP A 42 -11.43 2.69 7.80
N ILE A 43 -10.65 2.54 8.88
CA ILE A 43 -9.32 1.95 8.91
C ILE A 43 -9.18 1.03 10.12
N ASN A 44 -8.61 -0.16 9.92
CA ASN A 44 -8.24 -1.02 11.05
C ASN A 44 -6.92 -0.52 11.63
N THR A 45 -5.78 -0.89 11.01
CA THR A 45 -4.46 -0.40 11.41
C THR A 45 -3.93 0.63 10.42
N TYR A 46 -3.97 0.31 9.13
CA TYR A 46 -3.43 1.15 8.05
C TYR A 46 -4.30 1.05 6.80
N GLY A 47 -4.41 2.15 6.06
CA GLY A 47 -5.09 2.20 4.76
C GLY A 47 -4.43 3.19 3.82
N GLU A 48 -4.39 2.86 2.54
CA GLU A 48 -3.92 3.76 1.48
C GLU A 48 -5.10 4.35 0.71
N TYR A 49 -5.04 5.65 0.46
CA TYR A 49 -6.03 6.40 -0.30
C TYR A 49 -5.34 7.10 -1.46
N ARG A 50 -5.98 7.04 -2.63
CA ARG A 50 -5.52 7.73 -3.84
C ARG A 50 -6.54 8.78 -4.25
N VAL A 51 -6.05 9.95 -4.64
CA VAL A 51 -6.88 10.94 -5.33
C VAL A 51 -6.36 11.12 -6.75
N THR A 52 -7.27 11.02 -7.72
CA THR A 52 -7.03 11.49 -9.09
C THR A 52 -7.71 12.84 -9.26
N VAL A 53 -6.95 13.83 -9.71
CA VAL A 53 -7.44 15.20 -9.97
C VAL A 53 -7.59 15.40 -11.47
N PHE A 54 -8.76 15.88 -11.87
CA PHE A 54 -9.05 16.23 -13.26
C PHE A 54 -9.30 17.72 -13.39
N ARG A 55 -9.03 18.27 -14.58
CA ARG A 55 -9.50 19.59 -15.00
C ARG A 55 -10.23 19.47 -16.33
N ASP A 56 -11.45 19.99 -16.40
CA ASP A 56 -12.27 19.94 -17.60
C ASP A 56 -12.40 18.50 -18.16
N GLY A 57 -12.40 17.50 -17.28
CA GLY A 57 -12.46 16.07 -17.63
C GLY A 57 -11.12 15.40 -17.96
N ALA A 58 -10.02 16.16 -18.09
CA ALA A 58 -8.68 15.60 -18.33
C ALA A 58 -7.93 15.38 -17.02
N GLU A 59 -7.30 14.22 -16.84
CA GLU A 59 -6.45 13.92 -15.68
C GLU A 59 -5.23 14.86 -15.68
N ILE A 60 -4.96 15.50 -14.54
CA ILE A 60 -3.82 16.41 -14.36
C ILE A 60 -2.86 15.97 -13.26
N GLY A 61 -3.20 14.94 -12.48
CA GLY A 61 -2.31 14.39 -11.46
C GLY A 61 -2.99 13.38 -10.55
N LYS A 62 -2.14 12.62 -9.85
CA LYS A 62 -2.51 11.63 -8.84
C LYS A 62 -1.63 11.81 -7.61
N ASP A 63 -2.20 11.54 -6.44
CA ASP A 63 -1.47 11.47 -5.19
C ASP A 63 -1.97 10.29 -4.35
N ILE A 64 -1.07 9.67 -3.60
CA ILE A 64 -1.36 8.53 -2.72
C ILE A 64 -0.91 8.90 -1.30
N GLN A 65 -1.79 8.68 -0.32
CA GLN A 65 -1.51 8.91 1.09
C GLN A 65 -1.85 7.68 1.92
N GLY A 66 -0.92 7.33 2.81
CA GLY A 66 -1.14 6.35 3.87
C GLY A 66 -1.76 6.99 5.10
N VAL A 67 -2.73 6.34 5.71
CA VAL A 67 -3.35 6.75 6.96
C VAL A 67 -3.22 5.59 7.95
N MET A 68 -2.71 5.91 9.14
CA MET A 68 -2.52 4.96 10.24
C MET A 68 -3.52 5.28 11.35
N ASP A 69 -4.26 4.28 11.83
CA ASP A 69 -5.03 4.42 13.06
C ASP A 69 -4.08 4.32 14.26
N ALA A 70 -3.81 5.48 14.87
CA ALA A 70 -2.96 5.59 16.05
C ALA A 70 -3.58 4.98 17.32
N SER A 71 -4.90 4.70 17.32
CA SER A 71 -5.60 4.11 18.45
C SER A 71 -5.55 2.58 18.46
N ASP A 72 -5.23 1.94 17.33
CA ASP A 72 -5.05 0.48 17.26
C ASP A 72 -4.01 0.02 18.31
N PRO A 73 -4.38 -0.90 19.23
CA PRO A 73 -3.46 -1.42 20.25
C PRO A 73 -2.38 -2.35 19.68
N TYR A 74 -2.44 -2.68 18.39
CA TYR A 74 -1.56 -3.62 17.73
C TYR A 74 -0.79 -2.97 16.56
N ASP A 75 0.39 -3.51 16.28
CA ASP A 75 1.18 -3.21 15.08
C ASP A 75 1.52 -4.51 14.36
N ILE A 76 1.72 -4.45 13.05
CA ILE A 76 2.32 -5.53 12.27
C ILE A 76 3.81 -5.25 12.16
N ASP A 77 4.62 -6.14 12.75
CA ASP A 77 6.07 -6.16 12.54
C ASP A 77 6.39 -7.03 11.32
N PRO A 78 6.85 -6.47 10.19
CA PRO A 78 7.04 -7.21 8.94
C PRO A 78 8.07 -8.33 8.98
N HIS A 79 9.05 -8.27 9.91
CA HIS A 79 10.18 -9.20 10.02
C HIS A 79 10.77 -9.64 8.66
N PRO A 80 11.40 -8.71 7.91
CA PRO A 80 12.06 -9.04 6.66
C PRO A 80 13.36 -9.85 6.89
N SER A 81 13.68 -10.71 5.93
CA SER A 81 14.94 -11.43 5.85
C SER A 81 15.45 -11.43 4.41
N PRO A 82 16.61 -10.82 4.10
CA PRO A 82 17.50 -10.11 5.04
C PRO A 82 16.87 -8.84 5.61
N GLU A 83 17.35 -8.39 6.77
CA GLU A 83 16.83 -7.22 7.50
C GLU A 83 17.05 -5.90 6.74
N ASP A 84 18.08 -5.83 5.91
CA ASP A 84 18.36 -4.67 5.05
C ASP A 84 17.46 -4.59 3.81
N GLU A 85 16.58 -5.58 3.62
CA GLU A 85 15.64 -5.70 2.51
C GLU A 85 16.32 -5.61 1.12
N ALA A 86 17.62 -5.88 1.04
CA ALA A 86 18.37 -5.70 -0.20
C ALA A 86 18.17 -6.89 -1.15
N ILE A 87 17.71 -6.59 -2.38
CA ILE A 87 17.71 -7.53 -3.51
C ILE A 87 18.75 -7.05 -4.50
N THR A 88 19.72 -7.91 -4.83
CA THR A 88 20.76 -7.56 -5.81
C THR A 88 20.37 -7.93 -7.22
N GLU A 89 20.79 -7.10 -8.18
CA GLU A 89 20.70 -7.38 -9.61
C GLU A 89 21.66 -8.52 -10.04
N ASP A 90 22.77 -8.73 -9.30
CA ASP A 90 23.67 -9.87 -9.53
C ASP A 90 22.96 -11.18 -9.17
N THR A 91 22.83 -12.07 -10.15
CA THR A 91 22.19 -13.38 -9.99
C THR A 91 22.92 -14.29 -9.01
N SER A 92 24.18 -13.99 -8.70
CA SER A 92 25.00 -14.71 -7.73
C SER A 92 24.75 -14.28 -6.28
N GLY A 93 24.14 -13.11 -6.05
CA GLY A 93 23.80 -12.64 -4.70
C GLY A 93 22.32 -12.81 -4.35
N ASN A 94 21.90 -12.18 -3.25
CA ASN A 94 20.54 -12.31 -2.72
C ASN A 94 19.46 -11.92 -3.74
N GLY A 95 18.58 -12.87 -4.07
CA GLY A 95 17.53 -12.70 -5.07
C GLY A 95 16.13 -12.42 -4.53
N GLN A 96 15.97 -12.35 -3.20
CA GLN A 96 14.66 -12.12 -2.59
C GLN A 96 14.75 -11.59 -1.16
N VAL A 97 13.69 -10.93 -0.71
CA VAL A 97 13.42 -10.65 0.70
C VAL A 97 12.19 -11.44 1.11
N THR A 98 12.30 -12.20 2.20
CA THR A 98 11.17 -12.95 2.76
C THR A 98 10.62 -12.20 3.97
N TYR A 99 9.33 -11.90 3.94
CA TYR A 99 8.60 -11.27 5.03
C TYR A 99 7.87 -12.35 5.83
N THR A 100 8.11 -12.40 7.14
CA THR A 100 7.46 -13.33 8.09
C THR A 100 6.76 -12.54 9.20
N PRO A 101 5.72 -11.77 8.88
CA PRO A 101 5.15 -10.80 9.79
C PRO A 101 4.57 -11.43 11.06
N VAL A 102 4.54 -10.64 12.14
CA VAL A 102 3.85 -10.96 13.38
C VAL A 102 3.07 -9.75 13.87
N VAL A 103 1.91 -9.99 14.47
CA VAL A 103 1.19 -8.92 15.18
C VAL A 103 1.78 -8.78 16.57
N VAL A 104 2.21 -7.58 16.92
CA VAL A 104 2.76 -7.22 18.23
C VAL A 104 1.86 -6.20 18.93
N LYS A 105 1.99 -6.09 20.26
CA LYS A 105 1.37 -4.96 20.97
C LYS A 105 2.11 -3.68 20.60
N ARG A 106 1.37 -2.65 20.23
CA ARG A 106 1.93 -1.36 19.80
C ARG A 106 2.94 -0.82 20.80
N GLY A 107 4.06 -0.33 20.28
CA GLY A 107 5.17 0.18 21.09
C GLY A 107 5.97 -0.88 21.85
N THR A 108 5.78 -2.17 21.54
CA THR A 108 6.54 -3.28 22.10
C THR A 108 6.85 -4.33 21.03
N ASN A 109 7.77 -5.25 21.32
CA ASN A 109 8.04 -6.41 20.46
C ASN A 109 7.34 -7.69 20.99
N THR A 110 6.30 -7.53 21.81
CA THR A 110 5.58 -8.68 22.37
C THR A 110 4.52 -9.13 21.39
N LYS A 111 4.66 -10.35 20.87
CA LYS A 111 3.64 -10.99 20.03
C LYS A 111 2.27 -10.94 20.71
N ALA A 112 1.28 -10.41 20.00
CA ALA A 112 -0.08 -10.21 20.51
C ALA A 112 -1.05 -11.27 19.99
N LEU A 113 -1.01 -11.57 18.68
CA LEU A 113 -1.98 -12.46 18.02
C LEU A 113 -1.28 -13.59 17.25
N ASN A 114 -2.00 -14.70 17.10
CA ASN A 114 -1.66 -15.78 16.17
C ASN A 114 -2.61 -15.68 14.98
N THR A 115 -2.15 -15.07 13.87
CA THR A 115 -2.94 -14.87 12.66
C THR A 115 -2.08 -15.13 11.43
N LEU A 116 -2.73 -15.24 10.27
CA LEU A 116 -2.10 -15.25 8.95
C LEU A 116 -2.27 -13.86 8.31
N PHE A 117 -1.63 -13.67 7.15
CA PHE A 117 -1.57 -12.37 6.49
C PHE A 117 -1.87 -12.47 5.00
N TYR A 118 -2.50 -11.44 4.46
CA TYR A 118 -2.62 -11.17 3.04
C TYR A 118 -1.48 -10.26 2.61
N PHE A 119 -0.94 -10.52 1.40
CA PHE A 119 0.21 -9.79 0.87
C PHE A 119 -0.10 -9.24 -0.51
N VAL A 120 0.03 -7.94 -0.67
CA VAL A 120 -0.09 -7.27 -1.97
C VAL A 120 1.27 -6.71 -2.35
N ILE A 121 1.81 -7.15 -3.49
CA ILE A 121 3.07 -6.62 -4.03
C ILE A 121 2.73 -5.78 -5.26
N LYS A 122 3.20 -4.53 -5.31
CA LYS A 122 2.87 -3.60 -6.39
C LYS A 122 4.07 -2.75 -6.80
N ASP A 123 4.06 -2.29 -8.05
CA ASP A 123 5.00 -1.28 -8.54
C ASP A 123 4.58 0.15 -8.11
N ALA A 124 5.40 1.15 -8.48
CA ALA A 124 5.14 2.56 -8.20
C ALA A 124 3.83 3.11 -8.82
N ALA A 125 3.30 2.49 -9.87
CA ALA A 125 2.03 2.86 -10.50
C ALA A 125 0.82 2.15 -9.85
N GLY A 126 1.07 1.21 -8.92
CA GLY A 126 0.06 0.40 -8.26
C GLY A 126 -0.39 -0.83 -9.07
N VAL A 127 0.40 -1.27 -10.06
CA VAL A 127 0.16 -2.51 -10.78
C VAL A 127 0.61 -3.69 -9.92
N TYR A 128 -0.22 -4.74 -9.84
CA TYR A 128 0.08 -5.94 -9.07
C TYR A 128 1.20 -6.77 -9.69
N LEU A 129 2.13 -7.19 -8.83
CA LEU A 129 3.29 -8.01 -9.18
C LEU A 129 3.14 -9.47 -8.72
N ASN A 130 2.21 -9.75 -7.78
CA ASN A 130 1.84 -11.10 -7.36
C ASN A 130 0.44 -11.50 -7.86
N SER A 131 0.21 -12.81 -8.00
CA SER A 131 -1.04 -13.33 -8.56
C SER A 131 -2.24 -12.98 -7.69
N GLN A 132 -3.45 -12.97 -8.27
CA GLN A 132 -4.68 -12.78 -7.49
C GLN A 132 -4.81 -13.82 -6.37
N ASN A 133 -4.53 -15.08 -6.67
CA ASN A 133 -4.55 -16.15 -5.66
C ASN A 133 -3.57 -15.89 -4.52
N ASP A 134 -2.39 -15.32 -4.80
CA ASP A 134 -1.42 -14.97 -3.76
C ASP A 134 -1.88 -13.83 -2.86
N ARG A 135 -2.67 -12.89 -3.39
CA ARG A 135 -3.23 -11.76 -2.65
C ARG A 135 -4.44 -12.15 -1.80
N GLU A 136 -5.25 -13.10 -2.29
CA GLU A 136 -6.51 -13.51 -1.65
C GLU A 136 -6.36 -14.73 -0.73
N THR A 137 -5.19 -15.37 -0.69
CA THR A 137 -4.89 -16.48 0.21
C THR A 137 -4.05 -16.00 1.39
N ALA A 138 -4.56 -16.16 2.61
CA ALA A 138 -3.80 -15.83 3.81
C ALA A 138 -2.62 -16.80 4.02
N LYS A 139 -1.44 -16.26 4.30
CA LYS A 139 -0.17 -17.01 4.45
C LYS A 139 0.62 -16.48 5.64
N ALA A 140 1.53 -17.29 6.16
CA ALA A 140 2.44 -16.86 7.24
C ALA A 140 3.64 -16.04 6.72
N SER A 141 3.91 -16.10 5.41
CA SER A 141 5.02 -15.41 4.80
C SER A 141 4.81 -15.13 3.32
N CYS A 142 5.59 -14.18 2.79
CA CYS A 142 5.64 -13.85 1.38
C CYS A 142 7.06 -13.42 0.99
N ALA A 143 7.46 -13.73 -0.24
CA ALA A 143 8.75 -13.31 -0.79
C ALA A 143 8.57 -12.23 -1.85
N VAL A 144 9.27 -11.11 -1.70
CA VAL A 144 9.51 -10.16 -2.79
C VAL A 144 10.77 -10.63 -3.50
N THR A 145 10.69 -10.85 -4.82
CA THR A 145 11.77 -11.47 -5.60
C THR A 145 12.36 -10.49 -6.59
N ARG A 146 13.57 -10.79 -7.08
CA ARG A 146 14.20 -10.08 -8.20
C ARG A 146 13.30 -9.99 -9.43
N ALA A 147 12.48 -11.01 -9.70
CA ALA A 147 11.53 -10.98 -10.81
C ALA A 147 10.46 -9.88 -10.64
N HIS A 148 9.99 -9.64 -9.41
CA HIS A 148 9.09 -8.51 -9.13
C HIS A 148 9.79 -7.18 -9.40
N CYS A 149 11.04 -7.01 -8.97
CA CYS A 149 11.83 -5.80 -9.24
C CYS A 149 12.02 -5.57 -10.75
N MET A 150 12.36 -6.62 -11.50
CA MET A 150 12.51 -6.54 -12.96
C MET A 150 11.20 -6.17 -13.67
N GLN A 151 10.06 -6.70 -13.20
CA GLN A 151 8.75 -6.37 -13.76
C GLN A 151 8.33 -4.93 -13.44
N ALA A 152 8.62 -4.45 -12.23
CA ALA A 152 8.32 -3.08 -11.81
C ALA A 152 9.17 -2.04 -12.57
N GLY A 153 10.42 -2.39 -12.92
CA GLY A 153 11.37 -1.46 -13.55
C GLY A 153 11.74 -0.28 -12.64
N GLY A 154 11.54 -0.42 -11.32
CA GLY A 154 11.69 0.63 -10.32
C GLY A 154 11.26 0.14 -8.94
N ASP A 155 10.70 1.04 -8.13
CA ASP A 155 10.32 0.74 -6.76
C ASP A 155 9.23 -0.34 -6.67
N VAL A 156 9.42 -1.27 -5.73
CA VAL A 156 8.46 -2.29 -5.35
C VAL A 156 7.99 -2.00 -3.93
N SER A 157 6.69 -2.10 -3.70
CA SER A 157 6.11 -2.01 -2.36
C SER A 157 5.34 -3.27 -2.02
N ILE A 158 5.34 -3.62 -0.73
CA ILE A 158 4.54 -4.70 -0.16
C ILE A 158 3.57 -4.12 0.87
N THR A 159 2.30 -4.51 0.77
CA THR A 159 1.28 -4.22 1.78
C THR A 159 0.91 -5.52 2.46
N ILE A 160 0.99 -5.53 3.80
CA ILE A 160 0.70 -6.69 4.65
C ILE A 160 -0.56 -6.38 5.45
N THR A 161 -1.56 -7.24 5.36
CA THR A 161 -2.82 -7.10 6.12
C THR A 161 -3.04 -8.37 6.93
N ALA A 162 -3.31 -8.26 8.23
CA ALA A 162 -3.69 -9.41 9.06
C ALA A 162 -5.04 -9.98 8.60
N GLN A 163 -5.24 -11.29 8.78
CA GLN A 163 -6.47 -11.96 8.35
C GLN A 163 -7.72 -11.53 9.14
N ASP A 164 -7.56 -11.04 10.36
CA ASP A 164 -8.64 -10.63 11.27
C ASP A 164 -8.25 -9.39 12.08
#